data_AF-A0A942Q5D8-F1
#
_entry.id   AF-A0A942Q5D8-F1
#
_cell.length_a   1.000
_cell.length_b   1.000
_cell.length_c   1.000
_cell.angle_alpha   90.00
_cell.angle_beta   90.00
_cell.angle_gamma   90.00
#
_symmetry.space_group_name_H-M   'P 1'
#
loop_
_entity.id
_entity.type
_entity.pdbx_description
1 polymer ?
#
loop_
_entity_poly.entity_id
_entity_poly.type
_entity_poly.pdbx_seq_one_letter_code
_entity_poly.pdbx_strand_id
1 'polypeptide(L)' 'MANQAIDFETISKALKQSYDVLTSDEKPSETAMQMLLEAKESLNDAILYALEKDRPAI' A
#
# COMPACT_ATOMS: atom_id res chain seq x y z
N MET A 1 -0.32 4.42 -25.29
CA MET A 1 -0.36 3.55 -24.10
C MET A 1 0.10 4.41 -22.94
N ALA A 2 -0.80 4.86 -22.05
CA ALA A 2 -0.39 5.62 -20.88
C ALA A 2 0.49 4.71 -20.03
N ASN A 3 1.76 5.09 -19.86
CA ASN A 3 2.66 4.44 -18.91
C ASN A 3 2.11 4.78 -17.53
N GLN A 4 1.16 3.98 -17.02
CA GLN A 4 0.68 4.09 -15.66
C GLN A 4 1.81 3.61 -14.75
N ALA A 5 2.77 4.50 -14.52
CA ALA A 5 3.72 4.33 -13.43
C ALA A 5 2.89 4.21 -12.15
N ILE A 6 3.09 3.11 -11.43
CA ILE A 6 2.44 2.92 -10.14
C ILE A 6 3.03 3.96 -9.19
N ASP A 7 2.19 4.90 -8.75
CA ASP A 7 2.57 5.91 -7.77
C ASP A 7 2.42 5.32 -6.36
N PHE A 8 3.49 4.67 -5.91
CA PHE A 8 3.57 4.06 -4.60
C PHE A 8 3.41 5.07 -3.45
N GLU A 9 3.79 6.34 -3.66
CA GLU A 9 3.65 7.39 -2.65
C GLU A 9 2.17 7.73 -2.43
N THR A 10 1.41 7.92 -3.52
CA THR A 10 -0.03 8.17 -3.45
C THR A 10 -0.78 7.01 -2.78
N ILE A 11 -0.43 5.76 -3.12
CA ILE A 11 -1.06 4.58 -2.51
C ILE A 11 -0.73 4.47 -1.02
N SER A 12 0.54 4.68 -0.64
CA SER A 12 0.98 4.69 0.77
C SER A 12 0.23 5.75 1.58
N LYS A 13 0.08 6.96 1.03
CA LYS A 13 -0.68 8.04 1.66
C LYS A 13 -2.16 7.68 1.86
N ALA A 14 -2.80 7.06 0.87
CA ALA A 14 -4.19 6.64 0.95
C ALA A 14 -4.41 5.53 2.01
N LEU A 15 -3.48 4.57 2.11
CA LEU A 15 -3.52 3.54 3.16
C LEU A 15 -3.36 4.14 4.55
N LYS A 16 -2.43 5.09 4.71
CA LYS A 16 -2.26 5.82 5.99
C LYS A 16 -3.53 6.58 6.38
N GLN A 17 -4.11 7.34 5.46
CA GLN A 17 -5.35 8.09 5.73
C GLN A 17 -6.50 7.15 6.13
N SER A 18 -6.62 6.01 5.47
CA SER A 18 -7.62 5.00 5.78
C SER A 18 -7.40 4.37 7.16
N TYR A 19 -6.14 4.13 7.56
CA TYR A 19 -5.79 3.70 8.92
C TYR A 19 -6.15 4.74 9.97
N ASP A 20 -5.79 6.00 9.74
CA ASP A 20 -6.08 7.11 10.65
C ASP A 20 -7.59 7.26 10.88
N VAL A 21 -8.40 7.13 9.81
CA VAL A 21 -9.87 7.15 9.92
C VAL A 21 -10.38 5.96 10.71
N LEU A 22 -9.95 4.74 10.39
CA LEU A 22 -10.41 3.52 11.07
C LEU A 22 -10.03 3.50 12.55
N THR A 23 -8.87 4.04 12.91
CA THR A 23 -8.39 4.10 14.30
C THR A 23 -8.93 5.28 15.09
N SER A 24 -9.51 6.28 14.42
CA SER A 24 -10.24 7.37 15.07
C SER A 24 -11.61 6.94 15.61
N ASP A 25 -12.11 5.79 15.17
CA ASP A 25 -13.36 5.20 15.64
C ASP A 25 -13.17 4.49 16.99
N GLU A 26 -14.13 4.61 17.90
CA GLU A 26 -14.04 4.03 19.26
C GLU A 26 -13.97 2.49 19.24
N LYS A 27 -14.54 1.87 18.19
CA LYS A 27 -14.45 0.43 17.91
C LYS A 27 -14.17 0.22 16.42
N PRO A 28 -12.89 0.19 16.01
CA PRO A 28 -12.51 -0.06 14.64
C PRO A 28 -13.07 -1.40 14.15
N SER A 29 -13.54 -1.46 12.91
CA SER A 29 -13.91 -2.73 12.29
C SER A 29 -12.67 -3.61 12.13
N GLU A 30 -12.64 -4.76 12.80
CA GLU A 30 -11.53 -5.73 12.68
C GLU A 30 -11.34 -6.19 11.24
N THR A 31 -12.44 -6.41 10.51
CA THR A 31 -12.40 -6.77 9.09
C THR A 31 -11.77 -5.65 8.25
N ALA A 32 -12.14 -4.39 8.50
CA ALA A 32 -11.56 -3.26 7.79
C ALA A 32 -10.07 -3.08 8.10
N MET A 33 -9.68 -3.29 9.36
CA MET A 33 -8.28 -3.24 9.78
C MET A 33 -7.46 -4.34 9.09
N GLN A 34 -7.99 -5.56 9.04
CA GLN A 34 -7.35 -6.71 8.40
C GLN A 34 -7.15 -6.48 6.89
N MET A 35 -8.19 -6.00 6.19
CA MET A 35 -8.08 -5.66 4.76
C MET A 35 -7.03 -4.57 4.51
N LEU A 36 -6.90 -3.60 5.42
CA LEU A 36 -5.92 -2.54 5.29
C LEU A 36 -4.47 -3.05 5.50
N LEU A 37 -4.28 -4.02 6.39
CA LEU A 37 -3.00 -4.69 6.57
C LEU A 37 -2.60 -5.49 5.32
N GLU A 38 -3.53 -6.25 4.74
CA GLU A 38 -3.31 -7.01 3.51
C GLU A 38 -2.97 -6.10 2.32
N ALA A 39 -3.64 -4.94 2.21
CA ALA A 39 -3.34 -3.94 1.19
C ALA A 39 -1.93 -3.33 1.38
N LYS A 40 -1.49 -3.14 2.63
CA LYS A 40 -0.12 -2.70 2.95
C LYS A 40 0.93 -3.73 2.54
N GLU A 41 0.67 -5.02 2.80
CA GLU A 41 1.56 -6.10 2.39
C GLU A 41 1.68 -6.18 0.87
N SER A 42 0.54 -6.13 0.17
CA SER A 42 0.51 -6.12 -1.30
C SER A 42 1.27 -4.93 -1.89
N LEU A 43 1.18 -3.74 -1.26
CA LEU A 43 1.96 -2.57 -1.67
C LEU A 43 3.46 -2.81 -1.50
N ASN A 44 3.89 -3.38 -0.37
CA ASN A 44 5.30 -3.69 -0.13
C ASN A 44 5.85 -4.68 -1.16
N ASP A 45 5.09 -5.72 -1.50
CA ASP A 45 5.48 -6.70 -2.53
C ASP A 45 5.63 -6.04 -3.90
N ALA A 46 4.72 -5.13 -4.25
CA ALA A 46 4.80 -4.38 -5.50
C ALA A 46 6.02 -3.44 -5.56
N ILE A 47 6.36 -2.79 -4.44
CA ILE A 47 7.57 -1.96 -4.32
C ILE A 47 8.82 -2.84 -4.46
N LEU A 48 8.89 -3.96 -3.75
CA LEU A 48 10.02 -4.90 -3.82
C LEU A 48 10.20 -5.41 -5.25
N TYR A 49 9.13 -5.84 -5.90
CA TYR A 49 9.17 -6.29 -7.30
C TYR A 49 9.68 -5.19 -8.24
N ALA A 50 9.24 -3.94 -8.07
CA ALA A 50 9.73 -2.83 -8.87
C ALA A 50 11.22 -2.57 -8.65
N LEU A 51 11.68 -2.58 -7.39
CA LEU A 51 13.09 -2.39 -7.04
C LEU A 51 13.98 -3.52 -7.56
N GLU A 52 13.51 -4.77 -7.53
CA GLU A 52 14.23 -5.93 -8.08
C GLU A 52 14.31 -5.88 -9.60
N LYS A 53 13.23 -5.45 -10.27
CA LYS A 53 13.20 -5.28 -11.73
C LYS A 53 14.16 -4.20 -12.22
N ASP A 54 14.33 -3.13 -11.45
CA ASP A 54 15.25 -2.03 -11.76
C ASP A 54 16.71 -2.33 -11.36
N ARG A 55 16.99 -3.50 -10.77
CA ARG A 55 18.34 -3.92 -10.42
C ARG A 55 19.11 -4.33 -11.68
N PRO A 56 20.19 -3.63 -12.06
CA PRO A 56 21.00 -4.05 -13.20
C PRO A 56 21.60 -5.43 -12.92
N ALA A 57 21.49 -6.35 -13.89
CA ALA A 57 22.19 -7.62 -13.84
C ALA A 57 23.70 -7.35 -13.81
N ILE A 58 24.35 -7.77 -12.72
CA ILE A 58 25.79 -7.68 -12.50
C ILE A 58 26.52 -8.79 -13.26
#